data_AF-A0A5K7YRX2-F1
#
_entry.id   AF-A0A5K7YRX2-F1
#
_cell.length_a   1.000
_cell.length_b   1.000
_cell.length_c   1.000
_cell.angle_alpha   90.00
_cell.angle_beta   90.00
_cell.angle_gamma   90.00
#
_symmetry.space_group_name_H-M   'P 1'
#
loop_
_entity.id
_entity.type
_entity.pdbx_description
1 polymer ?
#
loop_
_entity_poly.entity_id
_entity_poly.type
_entity_poly.pdbx_seq_one_letter_code
_entity_poly.pdbx_strand_id
1 'polypeptide(L)' 'MALNVTIHSMAGERYAQVIETGRHTLAADRSKKFGGSDRGPGPYSFLLAALGS' A
#
# COMPACT_ATOMS: atom_id res chain seq x y z
N MET A 1 16.39 15.03 -6.37
CA MET A 1 14.95 15.29 -6.27
C MET A 1 14.39 14.32 -5.25
N ALA A 2 13.98 14.76 -4.06
CA ALA A 2 13.40 13.83 -3.08
C ALA A 2 11.98 13.47 -3.54
N LEU A 3 11.74 12.19 -3.83
CA LEU A 3 10.39 11.68 -4.05
C LEU A 3 9.68 11.73 -2.68
N ASN A 4 8.68 12.60 -2.56
CA ASN A 4 7.85 12.62 -1.36
C ASN A 4 6.92 11.40 -1.42
N VAL A 5 6.97 10.58 -0.37
CA VAL A 5 6.09 9.43 -0.19
C VAL A 5 5.30 9.64 1.09
N THR A 6 3.99 9.82 0.93
CA THR A 6 3.05 9.94 2.05
C THR A 6 2.21 8.67 2.13
N ILE A 7 1.97 8.22 3.36
CA ILE A 7 1.14 7.04 3.64
C ILE A 7 0.08 7.45 4.66
N HIS A 8 -1.17 7.11 4.38
CA HIS A 8 -2.27 7.34 5.29
C HIS A 8 -3.29 6.20 5.24
N SER A 9 -4.04 6.02 6.32
CA SER A 9 -5.04 4.97 6.42
C SER A 9 -6.26 5.28 5.56
N MET A 10 -6.81 4.24 4.94
CA MET A 10 -8.06 4.35 4.18
C MET A 10 -9.25 4.40 5.15
N ALA A 11 -10.11 5.41 4.99
CA ALA A 11 -11.28 5.59 5.85
C ALA A 11 -12.21 4.37 5.80
N GLY A 12 -12.64 3.90 6.97
CA GLY A 12 -13.54 2.74 7.11
C GLY A 12 -12.86 1.37 6.96
N GLU A 13 -11.55 1.34 6.70
CA GLU A 13 -10.78 0.11 6.55
C GLU A 13 -9.83 -0.11 7.73
N ARG A 14 -9.65 -1.38 8.12
CA ARG A 14 -8.82 -1.72 9.29
C ARG A 14 -7.33 -1.74 8.98
N TYR A 15 -6.97 -2.23 7.80
CA TYR A 15 -5.57 -2.44 7.40
C TYR A 15 -5.20 -1.72 6.10
N ALA A 16 -6.19 -1.28 5.31
CA ALA A 16 -5.91 -0.65 4.04
C ALA A 16 -5.26 0.72 4.21
N GLN A 17 -4.21 0.97 3.45
CA GLN A 17 -3.47 2.22 3.38
C GLN A 17 -3.47 2.75 1.95
N VAL A 18 -3.36 4.06 1.83
CA VAL A 18 -3.13 4.78 0.59
C VAL A 18 -1.70 5.29 0.61
N ILE A 19 -0.95 4.98 -0.44
CA ILE A 19 0.43 5.43 -0.64
C ILE A 19 0.43 6.39 -1.81
N GLU A 20 0.89 7.62 -1.58
CA GLU A 20 1.05 8.62 -2.63
C GLU A 20 2.54 8.81 -2.92
N THR A 21 2.93 8.67 -4.19
CA THR A 21 4.30 8.84 -4.66
C THR A 21 4.30 9.67 -5.95
N GLY A 22 4.67 10.95 -5.83
CA GLY A 22 4.57 11.91 -6.92
C GLY A 22 3.13 12.04 -7.44
N ARG A 23 2.85 11.53 -8.65
CA ARG A 23 1.50 11.55 -9.26
C ARG A 23 0.77 10.20 -9.14
N HIS A 24 1.39 9.21 -8.51
CA HIS A 24 0.85 7.86 -8.40
C HIS A 24 0.20 7.64 -7.03
N THR A 25 -0.94 6.95 -7.04
CA THR A 25 -1.64 6.49 -5.85
C THR A 25 -1.70 4.98 -5.89
N LEU A 26 -1.22 4.32 -4.84
CA LEU A 26 -1.22 2.88 -4.68
C LEU A 26 -2.06 2.52 -3.45
N ALA A 27 -2.81 1.42 -3.54
CA ALA A 27 -3.49 0.83 -2.40
C ALA A 27 -2.61 -0.28 -1.81
N ALA A 28 -2.42 -0.25 -0.49
CA ALA A 28 -1.83 -1.35 0.26
C ALA A 28 -2.89 -1.93 1.18
N ASP A 29 -2.96 -3.25 1.30
CA ASP A 29 -3.88 -3.87 2.24
C ASP A 29 -3.38 -5.26 2.63
N ARG A 30 -3.97 -5.78 3.70
CA ARG A 30 -3.81 -7.16 4.09
C ARG A 30 -4.87 -8.01 3.38
N SER A 31 -4.54 -9.26 3.10
CA SER A 31 -5.53 -10.19 2.55
C SER A 31 -6.63 -10.52 3.57
N LYS A 32 -7.78 -10.96 3.07
CA LYS A 32 -8.94 -11.38 3.89
C LYS A 32 -8.61 -12.44 4.92
N LYS A 33 -7.69 -13.37 4.60
CA LYS A 33 -7.23 -14.43 5.52
C LYS A 33 -6.64 -13.88 6.82
N PHE A 34 -6.10 -12.66 6.78
CA PHE A 34 -5.48 -12.01 7.93
C PHE A 34 -6.26 -10.78 8.41
N GLY A 35 -7.54 -10.68 8.04
CA GLY A 35 -8.48 -9.67 8.52
C GLY A 35 -8.48 -8.34 7.77
N GLY A 36 -7.81 -8.24 6.62
CA GLY A 36 -7.91 -7.09 5.71
C GLY A 36 -8.98 -7.27 4.64
N SER A 37 -9.05 -6.31 3.72
CA SER A 37 -10.08 -6.25 2.68
C SER A 37 -9.55 -6.66 1.30
N ASP A 38 -8.27 -7.05 1.22
CA ASP A 38 -7.59 -7.50 -0.01
C ASP A 38 -7.61 -6.44 -1.12
N ARG A 39 -7.53 -5.15 -0.74
CA ARG A 39 -7.58 -4.01 -1.67
C ARG A 39 -6.26 -3.74 -2.39
N GLY A 40 -5.17 -4.35 -1.95
CA GLY A 40 -3.86 -4.16 -2.53
C GLY A 40 -2.80 -5.05 -1.89
N PRO A 41 -1.56 -4.99 -2.40
CA PRO A 41 -0.47 -5.81 -1.89
C PRO A 41 -0.12 -5.47 -0.44
N GLY A 42 0.40 -6.47 0.28
CA GLY A 42 1.03 -6.24 1.57
C GLY A 42 2.41 -5.59 1.42
N PRO A 43 3.01 -5.09 2.51
CA PRO A 43 4.30 -4.39 2.47
C PRO A 43 5.43 -5.25 1.90
N TYR A 44 5.45 -6.56 2.17
CA TYR A 44 6.46 -7.46 1.61
C TYR A 44 6.32 -7.65 0.10
N SER A 45 5.09 -7.68 -0.42
CA SER A 45 4.84 -7.75 -1.85
C SER A 45 5.29 -6.48 -2.56
N PHE A 46 5.07 -5.30 -1.95
CA PHE A 46 5.62 -4.05 -2.46
C PHE A 46 7.15 -4.03 -2.47
N LEU A 47 7.79 -4.52 -1.40
CA LEU A 47 9.25 -4.63 -1.35
C LEU A 47 9.79 -5.54 -2.46
N LEU A 48 9.21 -6.72 -2.64
CA LEU A 48 9.64 -7.65 -3.69
C LEU A 48 9.40 -7.09 -5.09
N ALA A 49 8.29 -6.40 -5.32
CA ALA A 49 8.02 -5.72 -6.58
C ALA A 49 9.07 -4.64 -6.88
N ALA A 50 9.46 -3.84 -5.88
CA ALA A 50 10.49 -2.81 -6.01
C ALA A 50 11.90 -3.39 -6.25
N LEU A 51 12.19 -4.57 -5.72
CA LEU A 51 13.47 -5.26 -5.95
C LEU A 51 13.55 -5.91 -7.34
N GLY A 52 12.41 -6.30 -7.91
CA GLY A 52 12.34 -6.97 -9.21
C GLY A 52 12.19 -6.04 -10.43
N SER A 53 11.93 -4.75 -10.21
CA SER A 53 11.87 -3.72 -11.25
C SER A 53 13.24 -3.17 -11.60
#